data_AF-A0A949DK05-F1
#
_entry.id   AF-A0A949DK05-F1
#
_cell.length_a   1.000
_cell.length_b   1.000
_cell.length_c   1.000
_cell.angle_alpha   90.00
_cell.angle_beta   90.00
_cell.angle_gamma   90.00
#
_symmetry.space_group_name_H-M   'P 1'
#
loop_
_entity.id
_entity.type
_entity.pdbx_description
1 polymer ?
#
loop_
_entity_poly.entity_id
_entity_poly.type
_entity_poly.pdbx_seq_one_letter_code
_entity_poly.pdbx_strand_id
1 'polypeptide(L)'
;MNPAPFTRKNPFVAERCRSKPRPFFSPSPNRRQGRGGIKRIIFFFLLLFLVTLQATLLNGLNILGIKPDFLFILVIFIALHKGPISGAWCGFLAGILLDLFSFAPLGTNALSKTALGFLLGAVAPFLYFEAPFIQGLLLFIATLLEGIFLFILLSSLHLALPFSHSFLHIILPTSLYTSLLTPLLFYVFKKTGVSDYAF
;
A
#
# COMPACT_ATOMS: atom_id res chain seq x y z
N MET A 1 -61.78 -36.26 7.20
CA MET A 1 -61.60 -35.26 8.27
C MET A 1 -60.12 -35.13 8.58
N ASN A 2 -59.59 -33.96 8.21
CA ASN A 2 -58.34 -33.25 8.53
C ASN A 2 -57.20 -33.91 9.37
N PRO A 3 -55.93 -33.85 8.90
CA PRO A 3 -54.74 -34.12 9.70
C PRO A 3 -54.31 -32.91 10.57
N ALA A 4 -53.58 -33.18 11.66
CA ALA A 4 -53.09 -32.19 12.61
C ALA A 4 -51.98 -31.27 12.03
N PRO A 5 -51.93 -29.97 12.41
CA PRO A 5 -50.91 -29.04 11.97
C PRO A 5 -49.73 -28.96 12.97
N PHE A 6 -48.74 -28.12 12.66
CA PHE A 6 -47.75 -27.52 13.59
C PHE A 6 -46.30 -28.08 13.59
N THR A 7 -45.59 -27.95 12.47
CA THR A 7 -44.13 -27.71 12.51
C THR A 7 -43.87 -26.21 12.50
N ARG A 8 -43.68 -25.66 13.70
CA ARG A 8 -43.34 -24.26 13.98
C ARG A 8 -41.98 -23.96 13.33
N LYS A 9 -41.95 -23.27 12.18
CA LYS A 9 -40.72 -22.70 11.63
C LYS A 9 -40.20 -21.66 12.61
N ASN A 10 -39.06 -21.95 13.25
CA ASN A 10 -38.37 -21.01 14.14
C ASN A 10 -37.99 -19.74 13.36
N PRO A 11 -38.52 -18.56 13.72
CA PRO A 11 -38.25 -17.31 13.00
C PRO A 11 -36.77 -16.89 13.08
N PHE A 12 -36.04 -17.35 14.11
CA PHE A 12 -34.62 -17.05 14.31
C PHE A 12 -33.68 -17.65 13.24
N VAL A 13 -34.05 -18.76 12.60
CA VAL A 13 -33.20 -19.41 11.59
C VAL A 13 -33.29 -18.69 10.25
N ALA A 14 -34.43 -18.05 9.95
CA ALA A 14 -34.64 -17.35 8.68
C ALA A 14 -33.86 -16.03 8.57
N GLU A 15 -33.52 -15.40 9.70
CA GLU A 15 -32.78 -14.13 9.71
C GLU A 15 -31.27 -14.29 9.47
N ARG A 16 -30.68 -15.42 9.90
CA ARG A 16 -29.24 -15.65 9.72
C ARG A 16 -28.85 -15.87 8.25
N CYS A 17 -29.76 -16.38 7.42
CA CYS A 17 -29.54 -16.50 5.97
C CYS A 17 -29.74 -15.18 5.21
N ARG A 18 -30.15 -14.09 5.89
CA ARG A 18 -30.42 -12.79 5.27
C ARG A 18 -29.27 -11.79 5.45
N SER A 19 -28.14 -12.20 6.03
CA SER A 19 -26.91 -11.39 5.97
C SER A 19 -26.29 -11.53 4.59
N LYS A 20 -26.77 -10.72 3.64
CA LYS A 20 -26.09 -10.54 2.35
C LYS A 20 -24.61 -10.26 2.63
N PRO A 21 -23.65 -10.96 1.98
CA PRO A 21 -22.27 -10.52 2.02
C PRO A 21 -22.27 -9.06 1.55
N ARG A 22 -21.71 -8.17 2.37
CA ARG A 22 -21.62 -6.75 1.98
C ARG A 22 -20.91 -6.73 0.63
N PRO A 23 -21.48 -6.09 -0.41
CA PRO A 23 -20.82 -6.04 -1.70
C PRO A 23 -19.44 -5.44 -1.49
N PHE A 24 -18.44 -6.13 -2.06
CA PHE A 24 -17.02 -5.74 -2.09
C PHE A 24 -16.81 -4.30 -2.60
N PHE A 25 -17.83 -3.75 -3.28
CA PHE A 25 -17.88 -2.39 -3.76
C PHE A 25 -19.21 -1.74 -3.32
N SER A 26 -19.16 -0.95 -2.26
CA SER A 26 -20.17 0.10 -2.04
C SER A 26 -19.54 1.40 -2.52
N PRO A 27 -19.93 1.91 -3.71
CA PRO A 27 -19.50 3.23 -4.11
C PRO A 27 -20.04 4.22 -3.07
N SER A 28 -19.16 4.99 -2.45
CA SER A 28 -19.56 6.07 -1.54
C SER A 28 -20.55 6.99 -2.28
N PRO A 29 -21.68 7.39 -1.67
CA PRO A 29 -22.66 8.21 -2.34
C PRO A 29 -22.04 9.53 -2.77
N ASN A 30 -22.19 9.80 -4.07
CA ASN A 30 -21.75 10.94 -4.84
C ASN A 30 -21.77 12.28 -4.05
N ARG A 31 -20.64 12.66 -3.43
CA ARG A 31 -20.42 14.02 -2.91
C ARG A 31 -19.73 14.86 -3.97
N ARG A 32 -20.54 15.58 -4.76
CA ARG A 32 -20.21 16.80 -5.52
C ARG A 32 -18.77 16.84 -6.05
N GLN A 33 -18.60 16.12 -7.14
CA GLN A 33 -17.40 16.02 -7.97
C GLN A 33 -17.17 17.32 -8.76
N GLY A 34 -16.85 18.42 -8.07
CA GLY A 34 -16.52 19.73 -8.67
C GLY A 34 -15.16 20.28 -8.25
N ARG A 35 -14.41 19.60 -7.37
CA ARG A 35 -13.09 20.02 -6.85
C ARG A 35 -11.99 18.96 -7.03
N GLY A 36 -12.17 18.02 -7.97
CA GLY A 36 -11.24 16.90 -8.17
C GLY A 36 -9.84 17.30 -8.64
N GLY A 37 -9.72 18.38 -9.44
CA GLY A 37 -8.44 18.83 -9.98
C GLY A 37 -7.44 19.28 -8.91
N ILE A 38 -7.88 20.13 -7.96
CA ILE A 38 -7.03 20.65 -6.89
C ILE A 38 -6.51 19.52 -5.99
N LYS A 39 -7.37 18.53 -5.69
CA LYS A 39 -6.97 17.36 -4.88
C LYS A 39 -5.88 16.54 -5.56
N ARG A 40 -5.97 16.33 -6.88
CA ARG A 40 -4.94 15.62 -7.65
C ARG A 40 -3.62 16.38 -7.69
N ILE A 41 -3.67 17.71 -7.80
CA ILE A 41 -2.49 18.56 -7.75
C ILE A 41 -1.81 18.44 -6.37
N ILE A 42 -2.58 18.54 -5.28
CA ILE A 42 -2.05 18.35 -3.91
C ILE A 42 -1.41 16.97 -3.75
N PHE A 43 -2.05 15.92 -4.28
CA PHE A 43 -1.51 14.56 -4.23
C PHE A 43 -0.18 14.42 -4.99
N PHE A 44 -0.08 15.04 -6.17
CA PHE A 44 1.16 15.05 -6.94
C PHE A 44 2.29 15.79 -6.22
N PHE A 45 1.99 16.96 -5.62
CA PHE A 45 2.96 17.67 -4.79
C PHE A 45 3.36 16.90 -3.54
N LEU A 46 2.45 16.14 -2.93
CA LEU A 46 2.77 15.25 -1.82
C LEU A 46 3.76 14.15 -2.25
N LEU A 47 3.53 13.50 -3.40
CA LEU A 47 4.46 12.52 -3.96
C LEU A 47 5.83 13.15 -4.21
N LEU A 48 5.87 14.32 -4.85
CA LEU A 48 7.11 15.03 -5.12
C LEU A 48 7.85 15.39 -3.83
N PHE A 49 7.13 15.86 -2.81
CA PHE A 49 7.68 16.14 -1.50
C PHE A 49 8.26 14.88 -0.85
N LEU A 50 7.56 13.74 -0.86
CA LEU A 50 8.07 12.48 -0.31
C LEU A 50 9.32 11.99 -1.05
N VAL A 51 9.34 12.02 -2.39
CA VAL A 51 10.51 11.65 -3.19
C VAL A 51 11.70 12.54 -2.83
N THR A 52 11.48 13.85 -2.75
CA THR A 52 12.53 14.83 -2.44
C THR A 52 13.02 14.66 -1.01
N LEU A 53 12.11 14.42 -0.06
CA LEU A 53 12.42 14.14 1.35
C LEU A 53 13.25 12.86 1.46
N GLN A 54 12.87 11.80 0.75
CA GLN A 54 13.63 10.56 0.65
C GLN A 54 15.02 10.81 0.03
N ALA A 55 15.14 11.68 -0.96
CA ALA A 55 16.42 12.02 -1.57
C ALA A 55 17.32 12.91 -0.66
N THR A 56 16.73 13.86 0.08
CA THR A 56 17.45 14.86 0.89
C THR A 56 17.75 14.40 2.30
N LEU A 57 16.77 13.87 3.05
CA LEU A 57 17.01 13.37 4.41
C LEU A 57 18.04 12.24 4.42
N LEU A 58 18.11 11.45 3.34
CA LEU A 58 18.93 10.25 3.27
C LEU A 58 20.31 10.45 2.64
N ASN A 59 20.59 11.64 2.08
CA ASN A 59 21.97 12.05 1.79
C ASN A 59 22.63 12.69 3.03
N GLY A 60 21.86 13.34 3.91
CA GLY A 60 22.38 13.99 5.13
C GLY A 60 22.54 13.06 6.34
N LEU A 61 21.68 12.05 6.49
CA LEU A 61 21.71 11.07 7.60
C LEU A 61 22.27 9.72 7.16
N ASN A 62 23.42 9.75 6.50
CA ASN A 62 24.11 8.55 6.03
C ASN A 62 24.81 7.80 7.18
N ILE A 63 24.06 7.43 8.22
CA ILE A 63 24.61 6.75 9.40
C ILE A 63 24.88 5.26 9.08
N LEU A 64 24.27 4.69 8.02
CA LEU A 64 24.48 3.30 7.57
C LEU A 64 24.23 3.02 6.06
N GLY A 65 24.04 4.03 5.19
CA GLY A 65 23.81 3.81 3.75
C GLY A 65 22.45 3.21 3.35
N ILE A 66 21.54 3.01 4.32
CA ILE A 66 20.24 2.35 4.13
C ILE A 66 19.11 3.38 4.13
N LYS A 67 18.18 3.25 3.19
CA LYS A 67 17.13 4.24 2.90
C LYS A 67 15.73 3.67 3.15
N PRO A 68 14.94 4.15 4.13
CA PRO A 68 13.54 3.75 4.26
C PRO A 68 12.72 4.19 3.04
N ASP A 69 11.74 3.36 2.65
CA ASP A 69 10.88 3.64 1.49
C ASP A 69 9.58 4.32 1.93
N PHE A 70 9.59 5.65 1.98
CA PHE A 70 8.41 6.46 2.34
C PHE A 70 7.31 6.39 1.29
N LEU A 71 7.68 6.26 0.01
CA LEU A 71 6.72 6.17 -1.08
C LEU A 71 5.96 4.85 -1.03
N PHE A 72 6.64 3.75 -0.72
CA PHE A 72 6.00 2.46 -0.59
C PHE A 72 5.00 2.44 0.57
N ILE A 73 5.34 3.04 1.72
CA ILE A 73 4.38 3.21 2.83
C ILE A 73 3.12 3.93 2.36
N LEU A 74 3.26 5.02 1.59
CA LEU A 74 2.12 5.77 1.04
C LEU A 74 1.30 4.92 0.05
N VAL A 75 1.95 4.20 -0.85
CA VAL A 75 1.29 3.33 -1.84
C VAL A 75 0.46 2.26 -1.13
N ILE A 76 1.03 1.57 -0.15
CA ILE A 76 0.32 0.54 0.60
C ILE A 76 -0.80 1.14 1.45
N PHE A 77 -0.59 2.30 2.06
CA PHE A 77 -1.66 3.00 2.78
C PHE A 77 -2.88 3.24 1.88
N ILE A 78 -2.66 3.76 0.66
CA ILE A 78 -3.73 4.00 -0.31
C ILE A 78 -4.36 2.70 -0.79
N ALA A 79 -3.54 1.69 -1.08
CA ALA A 79 -4.03 0.37 -1.49
C ALA A 79 -4.97 -0.25 -0.44
N LEU A 80 -4.61 -0.16 0.84
CA LEU A 80 -5.41 -0.70 1.93
C LEU A 80 -6.73 0.06 2.15
N HIS A 81 -6.75 1.38 1.94
CA HIS A 81 -7.92 2.21 2.23
C HIS A 81 -8.85 2.44 1.03
N LYS A 82 -8.32 2.44 -0.20
CA LYS A 82 -9.07 2.70 -1.45
C LYS A 82 -9.18 1.49 -2.36
N GLY A 83 -8.40 0.45 -2.09
CA GLY A 83 -8.42 -0.80 -2.84
C GLY A 83 -7.34 -0.88 -3.93
N PRO A 84 -7.38 -1.97 -4.72
CA PRO A 84 -6.27 -2.38 -5.57
C PRO A 84 -5.99 -1.44 -6.74
N ILE A 85 -7.03 -0.85 -7.35
CA ILE A 85 -6.88 0.01 -8.53
C ILE A 85 -6.19 1.33 -8.16
N SER A 86 -6.65 1.99 -7.08
CA SER A 86 -6.01 3.22 -6.59
C SER A 86 -4.59 2.96 -6.10
N GLY A 87 -4.35 1.80 -5.46
CA GLY A 87 -3.01 1.34 -5.07
C GLY A 87 -2.08 1.16 -6.27
N ALA A 88 -2.56 0.53 -7.34
CA ALA A 88 -1.79 0.34 -8.58
C ALA A 88 -1.42 1.68 -9.24
N TRP A 89 -2.38 2.59 -9.41
CA TRP A 89 -2.11 3.92 -9.98
C TRP A 89 -1.13 4.73 -9.15
N CYS A 90 -1.28 4.69 -7.81
CA CYS A 90 -0.35 5.35 -6.91
C CYS A 90 1.06 4.73 -7.02
N GLY A 91 1.15 3.41 -7.04
CA GLY A 91 2.42 2.68 -7.16
C GLY A 91 3.14 2.99 -8.46
N PHE A 92 2.40 3.05 -9.57
CA PHE A 92 2.95 3.39 -10.88
C PHE A 92 3.53 4.81 -10.91
N LEU A 93 2.73 5.79 -10.48
CA LEU A 93 3.16 7.19 -10.45
C LEU A 93 4.34 7.39 -9.50
N ALA A 94 4.25 6.87 -8.27
CA ALA A 94 5.31 6.98 -7.28
C ALA A 94 6.60 6.30 -7.77
N GLY A 95 6.50 5.14 -8.41
CA GLY A 95 7.66 4.41 -8.91
C GLY A 95 8.31 5.08 -10.11
N ILE A 96 7.55 5.63 -11.07
CA ILE A 96 8.12 6.44 -12.16
C ILE A 96 8.84 7.67 -11.62
N LEU A 97 8.23 8.37 -10.67
CA LEU A 97 8.89 9.52 -10.03
C LEU A 97 10.19 9.08 -9.35
N LEU A 98 10.17 7.96 -8.62
CA LEU A 98 11.35 7.45 -7.95
C LEU A 98 12.46 7.04 -8.92
N ASP A 99 12.12 6.38 -10.03
CA ASP A 99 13.07 5.98 -11.07
C ASP A 99 13.76 7.21 -11.68
N LEU A 100 13.01 8.28 -11.95
CA LEU A 100 13.53 9.54 -12.49
C LEU A 100 14.48 10.26 -11.52
N PHE A 101 14.15 10.31 -10.23
CA PHE A 101 14.97 11.00 -9.22
C PHE A 101 16.19 10.18 -8.77
N SER A 102 16.09 8.85 -8.80
CA SER A 102 17.17 7.96 -8.37
C SER A 102 18.13 7.57 -9.50
N PHE A 103 17.86 8.02 -10.73
CA PHE A 103 18.56 7.59 -11.95
C PHE A 103 18.60 6.06 -12.12
N ALA A 104 17.59 5.36 -11.58
CA ALA A 104 17.45 3.92 -11.71
C ALA A 104 16.93 3.57 -13.12
N PRO A 105 17.10 2.32 -13.60
CA PRO A 105 16.47 1.89 -14.84
C PRO A 105 14.96 2.14 -14.80
N LEU A 106 14.48 2.91 -15.77
CA LEU A 106 13.08 3.34 -15.83
C LEU A 106 12.14 2.12 -15.81
N GLY A 107 11.16 2.15 -14.92
CA GLY A 107 10.12 1.14 -14.80
C GLY A 107 10.39 0.08 -13.74
N THR A 108 11.59 0.02 -13.15
CA THR A 108 11.91 -0.98 -12.11
C THR A 108 11.10 -0.74 -10.84
N ASN A 109 11.13 0.47 -10.29
CA ASN A 109 10.32 0.82 -9.13
C ASN A 109 8.84 0.96 -9.48
N ALA A 110 8.53 1.43 -10.70
CA ALA A 110 7.14 1.50 -11.16
C ALA A 110 6.48 0.13 -11.17
N LEU A 111 7.15 -0.89 -11.72
CA LEU A 111 6.60 -2.24 -11.79
C LEU A 111 6.45 -2.88 -10.41
N SER A 112 7.48 -2.78 -9.55
CA SER A 112 7.45 -3.37 -8.20
C SER A 112 6.33 -2.77 -7.34
N LYS A 113 6.25 -1.43 -7.27
CA LYS A 113 5.29 -0.72 -6.43
C LYS A 113 3.87 -0.87 -6.95
N THR A 114 3.68 -0.91 -8.27
CA THR A 114 2.36 -1.18 -8.87
C THR A 114 1.89 -2.58 -8.54
N ALA A 115 2.74 -3.60 -8.72
CA ALA A 115 2.39 -5.00 -8.46
C ALA A 115 2.03 -5.22 -7.00
N LEU A 116 2.87 -4.75 -6.07
CA LEU A 116 2.62 -4.92 -4.64
C LEU A 116 1.46 -4.06 -4.14
N GLY A 117 1.31 -2.83 -4.64
CA GLY A 117 0.16 -1.98 -4.34
C GLY A 117 -1.16 -2.62 -4.79
N PHE A 118 -1.19 -3.24 -5.97
CA PHE A 118 -2.36 -3.98 -6.43
C PHE A 118 -2.64 -5.21 -5.56
N LEU A 119 -1.62 -6.04 -5.32
CA LEU A 119 -1.76 -7.28 -4.52
C LEU A 119 -2.24 -6.99 -3.11
N LEU A 120 -1.60 -6.06 -2.40
CA LEU A 120 -1.97 -5.71 -1.03
C LEU A 120 -3.32 -5.01 -0.96
N GLY A 121 -3.67 -4.20 -1.96
CA GLY A 121 -5.01 -3.61 -2.05
C GLY A 121 -6.10 -4.64 -2.31
N ALA A 122 -5.80 -5.72 -3.04
CA ALA A 122 -6.73 -6.82 -3.28
C ALA A 122 -6.95 -7.68 -2.02
N VAL A 123 -5.89 -7.86 -1.21
CA VAL A 123 -5.94 -8.62 0.04
C VAL A 123 -6.45 -7.77 1.21
N ALA A 124 -6.45 -6.44 1.09
CA ALA A 124 -6.87 -5.50 2.14
C ALA A 124 -8.19 -5.86 2.84
N PRO A 125 -9.27 -6.26 2.13
CA PRO A 125 -10.55 -6.57 2.77
C PRO A 125 -10.51 -7.79 3.70
N PHE A 126 -9.49 -8.63 3.59
CA PHE A 126 -9.28 -9.80 4.45
C PHE A 126 -8.35 -9.52 5.64
N LEU A 127 -7.71 -8.34 5.69
CA LEU A 127 -6.73 -7.98 6.69
C LEU A 127 -7.32 -7.01 7.72
N TYR A 128 -7.14 -7.32 9.01
CA TYR A 128 -7.47 -6.40 10.10
C TYR A 128 -6.25 -5.53 10.46
N PHE A 129 -6.09 -4.39 9.77
CA PHE A 129 -4.93 -3.49 9.94
C PHE A 129 -5.17 -2.34 10.94
N GLU A 130 -6.06 -2.52 11.92
CA GLU A 130 -6.32 -1.54 13.01
C GLU A 130 -5.14 -1.45 13.99
N ALA A 131 -4.50 -2.58 14.29
CA ALA A 131 -3.41 -2.63 15.24
C ALA A 131 -2.08 -2.16 14.62
N PRO A 132 -1.31 -1.27 15.28
CA PRO A 132 -0.06 -0.74 14.75
C PRO A 132 1.00 -1.84 14.53
N PHE A 133 0.95 -2.90 15.33
CA PHE A 133 1.82 -4.07 15.15
C PHE A 133 1.54 -4.82 13.84
N ILE A 134 0.27 -4.98 13.47
CA ILE A 134 -0.13 -5.65 12.22
C ILE A 134 0.29 -4.81 11.02
N GLN A 135 0.14 -3.49 11.09
CA GLN A 135 0.59 -2.56 10.04
C GLN A 135 2.11 -2.68 9.81
N GLY A 136 2.90 -2.66 10.88
CA GLY A 136 4.35 -2.85 10.79
C GLY A 136 4.73 -4.20 10.20
N LEU A 137 4.12 -5.29 10.68
CA LEU A 137 4.39 -6.64 10.17
C LEU A 137 4.01 -6.79 8.69
N LEU A 138 2.87 -6.25 8.29
CA LEU A 138 2.43 -6.26 6.90
C LEU A 138 3.44 -5.53 6.00
N LEU A 139 3.87 -4.34 6.40
CA LEU A 139 4.83 -3.57 5.63
C LEU A 139 6.21 -4.22 5.61
N PHE A 140 6.64 -4.87 6.70
CA PHE A 140 7.88 -5.64 6.73
C PHE A 140 7.91 -6.74 5.66
N ILE A 141 6.83 -7.53 5.58
CA ILE A 141 6.69 -8.59 4.58
C ILE A 141 6.62 -7.98 3.17
N ALA A 142 5.84 -6.90 3.01
CA ALA A 142 5.67 -6.22 1.74
C ALA A 142 7.00 -5.67 1.19
N THR A 143 7.81 -5.01 2.02
CA THR A 143 9.10 -4.44 1.62
C THR A 143 10.15 -5.51 1.38
N LEU A 144 10.10 -6.63 2.12
CA LEU A 144 10.94 -7.78 1.84
C LEU A 144 10.64 -8.34 0.45
N LEU A 145 9.36 -8.53 0.14
CA LEU A 145 8.91 -8.97 -1.19
C LEU A 145 9.32 -7.97 -2.27
N GLU A 146 9.17 -6.68 -2.02
CA GLU A 146 9.62 -5.62 -2.94
C GLU A 146 11.12 -5.70 -3.22
N GLY A 147 11.93 -5.80 -2.18
CA GLY A 147 13.38 -5.86 -2.31
C GLY A 147 13.83 -7.10 -3.09
N ILE A 148 13.20 -8.25 -2.85
CA ILE A 148 13.47 -9.49 -3.61
C ILE A 148 13.05 -9.31 -5.08
N PHE A 149 11.88 -8.71 -5.33
CA PHE A 149 11.38 -8.48 -6.68
C PHE A 149 12.29 -7.50 -7.45
N LEU A 150 12.70 -6.41 -6.84
CA LEU A 150 13.66 -5.46 -7.41
C LEU A 150 15.02 -6.12 -7.66
N PHE A 151 15.50 -6.96 -6.74
CA PHE A 151 16.73 -7.72 -6.94
C PHE A 151 16.65 -8.61 -8.19
N ILE A 152 15.53 -9.33 -8.38
CA ILE A 152 15.31 -10.17 -9.57
C ILE A 152 15.35 -9.31 -10.85
N LEU A 153 14.62 -8.18 -10.87
CA LEU A 153 14.60 -7.28 -12.02
C LEU A 153 15.98 -6.71 -12.36
N LEU A 154 16.72 -6.24 -11.35
CA LEU A 154 18.06 -5.69 -11.53
C LEU A 154 19.08 -6.76 -11.94
N SER A 155 18.90 -8.00 -11.47
CA SER A 155 19.72 -9.14 -11.88
C SER A 155 19.51 -9.47 -13.35
N SER A 156 18.26 -9.42 -13.85
CA SER A 156 17.96 -9.60 -15.28
C SER A 156 18.62 -8.53 -16.16
N LEU A 157 18.86 -7.34 -15.62
CA LEU A 157 19.57 -6.25 -16.31
C LEU A 157 21.09 -6.32 -16.15
N HIS A 158 21.63 -7.31 -15.43
CA HIS A 158 23.06 -7.43 -15.07
C HIS A 158 23.60 -6.25 -14.25
N LEU A 159 22.73 -5.55 -13.52
CA LEU A 159 23.07 -4.41 -12.65
C LEU A 159 23.08 -4.78 -11.14
N ALA A 160 22.78 -6.04 -10.80
CA ALA A 160 22.68 -6.45 -9.41
C ALA A 160 24.04 -6.75 -8.76
N LEU A 161 24.17 -6.33 -7.50
CA LEU A 161 25.23 -6.76 -6.59
C LEU A 161 25.00 -8.21 -6.14
N PRO A 162 26.01 -8.92 -5.61
CA PRO A 162 25.83 -10.27 -5.08
C PRO A 162 24.66 -10.35 -4.09
N PHE A 163 23.88 -11.44 -4.19
CA PHE A 163 22.64 -11.62 -3.42
C PHE A 163 22.84 -11.45 -1.91
N SER A 164 23.90 -12.04 -1.34
CA SER A 164 24.20 -11.96 0.09
C SER A 164 24.38 -10.52 0.56
N HIS A 165 25.10 -9.70 -0.21
CA HIS A 165 25.31 -8.29 0.10
C HIS A 165 24.00 -7.51 -0.02
N SER A 166 23.29 -7.65 -1.13
CA SER A 166 22.00 -6.98 -1.37
C SER A 166 20.97 -7.34 -0.29
N PHE A 167 20.90 -8.59 0.12
CA PHE A 167 19.94 -9.04 1.10
C PHE A 167 20.25 -8.52 2.51
N LEU A 168 21.48 -8.72 2.99
CA LEU A 168 21.86 -8.39 4.37
C LEU A 168 22.07 -6.89 4.59
N HIS A 169 22.56 -6.15 3.59
CA HIS A 169 22.92 -4.74 3.75
C HIS A 169 21.89 -3.78 3.15
N ILE A 170 20.98 -4.25 2.28
CA ILE A 170 19.99 -3.37 1.62
C ILE A 170 18.57 -3.81 1.98
N ILE A 171 18.16 -5.02 1.61
CA ILE A 171 16.76 -5.46 1.69
C ILE A 171 16.29 -5.61 3.14
N LEU A 172 17.03 -6.35 3.96
CA LEU A 172 16.67 -6.63 5.35
C LEU A 172 16.64 -5.34 6.19
N PRO A 173 17.69 -4.48 6.16
CA PRO A 173 17.68 -3.25 6.94
C PRO A 173 16.60 -2.28 6.47
N THR A 174 16.40 -2.11 5.15
CA THR A 174 15.33 -1.25 4.61
C THR A 174 13.96 -1.71 5.06
N SER A 175 13.73 -3.02 5.09
CA SER A 175 12.46 -3.60 5.54
C SER A 175 12.21 -3.33 7.03
N LEU A 176 13.23 -3.46 7.88
CA LEU A 176 13.13 -3.15 9.30
C LEU A 176 12.88 -1.66 9.56
N TYR A 177 13.60 -0.77 8.86
CA TYR A 177 13.39 0.67 9.01
C TYR A 177 11.99 1.08 8.54
N THR A 178 11.55 0.57 7.40
CA THR A 178 10.25 0.91 6.83
C THR A 178 9.11 0.38 7.70
N SER A 179 9.21 -0.86 8.22
CA SER A 179 8.19 -1.45 9.09
C SER A 179 8.06 -0.71 10.43
N LEU A 180 9.18 -0.26 11.00
CA LEU A 180 9.18 0.50 12.24
C LEU A 180 8.56 1.90 12.07
N LEU A 181 8.81 2.54 10.93
CA LEU A 181 8.26 3.86 10.59
C LEU A 181 6.79 3.80 10.15
N THR A 182 6.33 2.66 9.64
CA THR A 182 4.98 2.47 9.10
C THR A 182 3.86 2.91 10.06
N PRO A 183 3.74 2.39 11.30
CA PRO A 183 2.62 2.75 12.18
C PRO A 183 2.59 4.24 12.50
N LEU A 184 3.76 4.88 12.61
CA LEU A 184 3.88 6.32 12.82
C LEU A 184 3.40 7.11 11.61
N LEU A 185 3.80 6.71 10.40
CA LEU A 185 3.34 7.37 9.16
C LEU A 185 1.85 7.13 8.92
N PHE A 186 1.33 5.93 9.18
CA PHE A 186 -0.09 5.62 9.03
C PHE A 186 -0.95 6.50 9.94
N TYR A 187 -0.50 6.75 11.17
CA TYR A 187 -1.16 7.69 12.07
C TYR A 187 -1.19 9.11 11.50
N VAL A 188 -0.06 9.61 10.97
CA VAL A 188 0.02 10.93 10.34
C VAL A 188 -0.89 11.01 9.13
N PHE A 189 -0.84 10.02 8.22
CA PHE A 189 -1.66 9.98 7.01
C PHE A 189 -3.15 9.95 7.30
N LYS A 190 -3.57 9.18 8.31
CA LYS A 190 -4.96 9.16 8.79
C LYS A 190 -5.40 10.52 9.32
N LYS A 191 -4.53 11.22 10.06
CA LYS A 191 -4.81 12.56 10.59
C LYS A 191 -4.92 13.62 9.49
N THR A 192 -4.06 13.55 8.47
CA THR A 192 -4.06 14.49 7.34
C THR A 192 -5.12 14.20 6.28
N GLY A 193 -5.79 13.04 6.33
CA GLY A 193 -6.80 12.65 5.34
C GLY A 193 -6.21 12.35 3.95
N VAL A 194 -4.98 11.81 3.89
CA VAL A 194 -4.26 11.59 2.61
C VAL A 194 -5.06 10.75 1.60
N SER A 195 -5.85 9.80 2.11
CA SER A 195 -6.75 8.97 1.29
C SER A 195 -7.72 9.81 0.46
N ASP A 196 -8.19 10.96 0.94
CA ASP A 196 -9.19 11.78 0.24
C ASP A 196 -8.67 12.47 -1.02
N TYR A 197 -7.34 12.53 -1.19
CA TYR A 197 -6.67 13.16 -2.33
C TYR A 197 -6.19 12.16 -3.38
N ALA A 198 -6.06 10.88 -3.01
CA ALA A 198 -5.66 9.82 -3.91
C ALA A 198 -6.72 9.56 -5.00
N PHE A 199 -6.35 8.83 -6.05
CA PHE A 199 -7.22 8.49 -7.19
C PHE A 199 -8.44 7.65 -6.80
#